data_AF-A0AAX0Z2E7-F1
#
_entry.id   AF-A0AAX0Z2E7-F1
#
_cell.length_a   1.000
_cell.length_b   1.000
_cell.length_c   1.000
_cell.angle_alpha   90.00
_cell.angle_beta   90.00
_cell.angle_gamma   90.00
#
_symmetry.space_group_name_H-M   'P 1'
#
loop_
_entity.id
_entity.type
_entity.pdbx_description
1 polymer ?
#
loop_
_entity_poly.entity_id
_entity_poly.type
_entity_poly.pdbx_seq_one_letter_code
_entity_poly.pdbx_strand_id
1 'polypeptide(L)'
;MRTIARFPRVSLLALLIAPALDALAEAPQGEAAEARSGDARTLDQVQVIGQATSYAKTSVRAETLNRETVMSSVNDALNEVPGVVVSEADATGSSVWGTQISMRGFVTNRDTQQIGTTIDGLPNGGSGYGGGSLANRYIDTLDLETVEVSQGTADISS
;
A
#
# COMPACT_ATOMS: atom_id res chain seq x y z
N MET A 1 -57.83 15.73 -50.55
CA MET A 1 -57.51 14.29 -50.39
C MET A 1 -56.81 14.10 -49.06
N ARG A 2 -57.26 13.10 -48.28
CA ARG A 2 -56.91 12.89 -46.87
C ARG A 2 -55.48 12.37 -46.69
N THR A 3 -54.71 12.98 -45.79
CA THR A 3 -53.41 12.49 -45.30
C THR A 3 -53.63 11.37 -44.29
N ILE A 4 -53.10 10.17 -44.56
CA ILE A 4 -53.12 9.02 -43.64
C ILE A 4 -51.79 9.00 -42.90
N ALA A 5 -51.79 9.41 -41.63
CA ALA A 5 -50.64 9.26 -40.74
C ALA A 5 -50.58 7.81 -40.21
N ARG A 6 -49.43 7.15 -40.36
CA ARG A 6 -49.15 5.84 -39.76
C ARG A 6 -48.62 6.06 -38.33
N PHE A 7 -49.34 5.59 -37.32
CA PHE A 7 -48.86 5.55 -35.94
C PHE A 7 -47.86 4.40 -35.74
N PRO A 8 -46.75 4.59 -35.02
CA PRO A 8 -45.83 3.50 -34.70
C PRO A 8 -46.48 2.56 -33.68
N ARG A 9 -46.42 1.26 -33.94
CA ARG A 9 -46.85 0.21 -33.00
C ARG A 9 -45.80 0.09 -31.91
N VAL A 10 -46.06 0.67 -30.74
CA VAL A 10 -45.22 0.51 -29.56
C VAL A 10 -45.37 -0.94 -29.06
N SER A 11 -44.28 -1.70 -29.13
CA SER A 11 -44.23 -3.09 -28.68
C SER A 11 -44.32 -3.16 -27.15
N LEU A 12 -45.28 -3.96 -26.65
CA LEU A 12 -45.52 -4.18 -25.22
C LEU A 12 -44.27 -4.68 -24.45
N LEU A 13 -43.32 -5.26 -25.17
CA LEU A 13 -42.05 -5.76 -24.63
C LEU A 13 -41.13 -4.63 -24.13
N ALA A 14 -41.22 -3.42 -24.70
CA ALA A 14 -40.40 -2.27 -24.30
C ALA A 14 -40.85 -1.64 -22.97
N LEU A 15 -42.11 -1.83 -22.57
CA LEU A 15 -42.66 -1.27 -21.33
C LEU A 15 -42.30 -2.12 -20.09
N LEU A 16 -41.91 -3.38 -20.28
CA LEU A 16 -41.58 -4.32 -19.20
C LEU A 16 -40.11 -4.26 -18.74
N ILE A 17 -39.22 -3.59 -19.50
CA ILE A 17 -37.78 -3.53 -19.19
C ILE A 17 -37.43 -2.31 -18.32
N ALA A 18 -38.30 -1.29 -18.25
CA ALA A 18 -38.06 -0.07 -17.49
C ALA A 18 -38.02 -0.24 -15.95
N PRO A 19 -38.86 -1.06 -15.28
CA PRO A 19 -38.82 -1.16 -13.82
C PRO A 19 -37.70 -2.08 -13.29
N ALA A 20 -37.00 -2.81 -14.16
CA ALA A 20 -35.95 -3.75 -13.75
C ALA A 20 -34.60 -3.09 -13.43
N LEU A 21 -34.40 -1.82 -13.81
CA LEU A 21 -33.17 -1.07 -13.50
C LEU A 21 -33.19 -0.44 -12.09
N ASP A 22 -34.37 -0.11 -11.56
CA ASP A 22 -34.51 0.45 -10.19
C ASP A 22 -34.35 -0.63 -9.09
N ALA A 23 -34.47 -1.90 -9.44
CA ALA A 23 -34.41 -3.02 -8.49
C ALA A 23 -32.99 -3.53 -8.14
N LEU A 24 -31.92 -2.98 -8.76
CA LEU A 24 -30.53 -3.30 -8.41
C LEU A 24 -29.86 -2.25 -7.49
N ALA A 25 -30.59 -1.23 -7.02
CA ALA A 25 -30.05 -0.18 -6.17
C ALA A 25 -30.23 -0.43 -4.65
N GLU A 26 -30.96 -1.47 -4.24
CA GLU A 26 -31.18 -1.78 -2.81
C GLU A 26 -30.10 -2.74 -2.29
N ALA A 27 -28.89 -2.22 -2.06
CA ALA A 27 -27.94 -2.90 -1.19
C ALA A 27 -28.50 -2.89 0.25
N PRO A 28 -28.42 -3.99 1.00
CA PRO A 28 -28.88 -4.01 2.38
C PRO A 28 -28.08 -2.97 3.16
N GLN A 29 -28.77 -1.96 3.66
CA GLN A 29 -28.23 -1.04 4.65
C GLN A 29 -27.95 -1.87 5.89
N GLY A 30 -26.72 -2.40 5.98
CA GLY A 30 -26.21 -2.99 7.20
C GLY A 30 -26.43 -1.97 8.32
N GLU A 31 -27.08 -2.43 9.39
CA GLU A 31 -27.21 -1.69 10.63
C GLU A 31 -25.90 -0.97 10.89
N ALA A 32 -25.94 0.36 10.79
CA ALA A 32 -24.88 1.20 11.28
C ALA A 32 -24.78 0.85 12.76
N ALA A 33 -23.83 -0.02 13.09
CA ALA A 33 -23.37 -0.20 14.43
C ALA A 33 -23.13 1.21 14.95
N GLU A 34 -23.94 1.63 15.92
CA GLU A 34 -23.72 2.84 16.68
C GLU A 34 -22.26 2.82 17.08
N ALA A 35 -21.45 3.60 16.36
CA ALA A 35 -20.13 3.94 16.79
C ALA A 35 -20.38 4.55 18.17
N ARG A 36 -19.99 3.83 19.22
CA ARG A 36 -19.85 4.43 20.55
C ARG A 36 -19.01 5.66 20.29
N SER A 37 -19.67 6.81 20.31
CA SER A 37 -19.04 8.12 20.28
C SER A 37 -18.25 8.20 21.57
N GLY A 38 -17.06 7.57 21.58
CA GLY A 38 -16.09 7.77 22.63
C GLY A 38 -15.81 9.26 22.66
N ASP A 39 -16.11 9.88 23.79
CA ASP A 39 -15.84 11.28 24.15
C ASP A 39 -15.14 12.06 23.03
N ALA A 40 -15.92 12.81 22.26
CA ALA A 40 -15.38 13.81 21.36
C ALA A 40 -14.63 14.85 22.22
N ARG A 41 -13.34 14.62 22.43
CA ARG A 41 -12.46 15.57 23.12
C ARG A 41 -12.25 16.73 22.17
N THR A 42 -12.84 17.87 22.49
CA THR A 42 -12.50 19.13 21.83
C THR A 42 -11.03 19.43 22.14
N LEU A 43 -10.16 19.25 21.15
CA LEU A 43 -8.76 19.61 21.27
C LEU A 43 -8.64 21.13 21.20
N ASP A 44 -8.01 21.75 22.21
CA ASP A 44 -7.87 23.20 22.31
C ASP A 44 -6.97 23.77 21.19
N GLN A 45 -6.00 22.97 20.72
CA GLN A 45 -5.14 23.29 19.57
C GLN A 45 -4.65 22.01 18.88
N VAL A 46 -4.78 21.95 17.55
CA VAL A 46 -4.16 20.92 16.70
C VAL A 46 -3.12 21.60 15.82
N GLN A 47 -1.85 21.23 15.99
CA GLN A 47 -0.76 21.71 15.14
C GLN A 47 -0.24 20.55 14.31
N VAL A 48 -0.35 20.67 12.98
CA VAL A 48 0.23 19.73 12.03
C VAL A 48 1.51 20.35 11.46
N ILE A 49 2.64 19.71 11.70
CA ILE A 49 3.94 20.13 11.15
C ILE A 49 4.22 19.26 9.94
N GLY A 50 4.23 19.87 8.76
CA GLY A 50 4.67 19.20 7.54
C GLY A 50 6.19 19.26 7.39
N GLN A 51 6.83 18.13 7.09
CA GLN A 51 8.23 18.10 6.72
C GLN A 51 8.36 18.27 5.20
N ALA A 52 9.05 19.31 4.76
CA ALA A 52 9.37 19.47 3.34
C ALA A 52 10.41 18.42 2.95
N THR A 53 10.08 17.58 1.96
CA THR A 53 11.04 16.68 1.32
C THR A 53 11.28 17.10 -0.12
N SER A 54 12.55 17.10 -0.54
CA SER A 54 12.96 17.41 -1.93
C SER A 54 13.17 16.15 -2.77
N TYR A 55 12.89 14.97 -2.20
CA TYR A 55 13.08 13.65 -2.82
C TYR A 55 11.80 12.84 -2.81
N ALA A 56 11.75 11.78 -3.63
CA ALA A 56 10.58 10.94 -3.73
C ALA A 56 10.51 10.00 -2.53
N LYS A 57 9.60 10.28 -1.60
CA LYS A 57 9.30 9.46 -0.42
C LYS A 57 7.96 8.78 -0.61
N THR A 58 7.94 7.46 -0.57
CA THR A 58 6.73 6.65 -0.70
C THR A 58 6.62 5.74 0.51
N SER A 59 5.46 5.78 1.18
CA SER A 59 5.12 4.83 2.23
C SER A 59 4.06 3.85 1.75
N VAL A 60 4.15 2.61 2.24
CA VAL A 60 3.14 1.57 2.03
C VAL A 60 2.04 1.76 3.06
N ARG A 61 0.79 1.79 2.58
CA ARG A 61 -0.39 1.95 3.46
C ARG A 61 -0.65 0.67 4.24
N ALA A 62 -1.16 0.80 5.47
CA ALA A 62 -1.48 -0.34 6.32
C ALA A 62 -2.49 -1.31 5.69
N GLU A 63 -3.44 -0.83 4.89
CA GLU A 63 -4.40 -1.69 4.18
C GLU A 63 -3.74 -2.52 3.08
N THR A 64 -2.61 -2.05 2.53
CA THR A 64 -1.81 -2.82 1.58
C THR A 64 -1.03 -3.91 2.28
N LEU A 65 -0.36 -3.58 3.39
CA LEU A 65 0.37 -4.55 4.22
C LEU A 65 -0.53 -5.67 4.74
N ASN A 66 -1.76 -5.34 5.17
CA ASN A 66 -2.73 -6.35 5.63
C ASN A 66 -3.21 -7.32 4.55
N ARG A 67 -2.96 -7.04 3.26
CA ARG A 67 -3.25 -7.98 2.16
C ARG A 67 -2.10 -8.94 1.89
N GLU A 68 -0.92 -8.68 2.44
CA GLU A 68 0.22 -9.58 2.30
C GLU A 68 -0.01 -10.88 3.09
N THR A 69 0.71 -11.93 2.69
CA THR A 69 0.55 -13.24 3.33
C THR A 69 1.30 -13.23 4.65
N VAL A 70 0.67 -13.67 5.74
CA VAL A 70 1.25 -13.66 7.10
C VAL A 70 2.58 -14.42 7.25
N MET A 71 2.96 -15.25 6.28
CA MET A 71 4.22 -16.02 6.28
C MET A 71 5.20 -15.57 5.18
N SER A 72 5.03 -14.38 4.61
CA SER A 72 5.97 -13.82 3.62
C SER A 72 7.13 -13.09 4.29
N SER A 73 8.07 -12.57 3.50
CA SER A 73 9.15 -11.74 4.02
C SER A 73 8.64 -10.33 4.32
N VAL A 74 9.19 -9.69 5.37
CA VAL A 74 9.00 -8.25 5.61
C VAL A 74 9.50 -7.40 4.43
N ASN A 75 10.52 -7.88 3.71
CA ASN A 75 11.02 -7.12 2.56
C ASN A 75 10.07 -7.20 1.37
N ASP A 76 9.10 -8.13 1.33
CA ASP A 76 8.15 -8.22 0.20
C ASP A 76 7.26 -6.99 0.10
N ALA A 77 6.95 -6.35 1.23
CA ALA A 77 6.26 -5.06 1.29
C ALA A 77 6.94 -3.95 0.48
N LEU A 78 8.26 -4.04 0.26
CA LEU A 78 8.98 -3.08 -0.58
C LEU A 78 8.59 -3.19 -2.06
N ASN A 79 8.07 -4.32 -2.53
CA ASN A 79 7.63 -4.49 -3.92
C ASN A 79 6.38 -3.66 -4.24
N GLU A 80 5.63 -3.21 -3.23
CA GLU A 80 4.51 -2.29 -3.40
C GLU A 80 4.99 -0.87 -3.77
N VAL A 81 6.27 -0.56 -3.57
CA VAL A 81 6.86 0.73 -3.92
C VAL A 81 7.39 0.71 -5.36
N PRO A 82 6.97 1.67 -6.22
CA PRO A 82 7.46 1.71 -7.60
C PRO A 82 8.95 2.01 -7.68
N GLY A 83 9.66 1.24 -8.52
CA GLY A 83 11.10 1.40 -8.73
C GLY A 83 11.96 0.67 -7.70
N VAL A 84 11.34 -0.12 -6.82
CA VAL A 84 11.98 -1.09 -5.93
C VAL A 84 11.62 -2.50 -6.40
N VAL A 85 12.60 -3.39 -6.38
CA VAL A 85 12.40 -4.82 -6.65
C VAL A 85 13.18 -5.61 -5.63
N VAL A 86 12.50 -6.52 -4.94
CA VAL A 86 13.10 -7.47 -4.01
C VAL A 86 13.20 -8.83 -4.67
N SER A 87 14.40 -9.40 -4.61
CA SER A 87 14.68 -10.77 -5.00
C SER A 87 15.05 -11.54 -3.74
N GLU A 88 14.06 -12.18 -3.14
CA GLU A 88 14.23 -13.03 -1.96
C GLU A 88 14.91 -14.35 -2.31
N ALA A 89 15.68 -14.90 -1.36
CA ALA A 89 16.30 -16.22 -1.53
C ALA A 89 15.32 -17.37 -1.24
N ASP A 90 14.30 -17.12 -0.43
CA ASP A 90 13.26 -18.07 -0.04
C ASP A 90 11.92 -17.35 0.18
N ALA A 91 10.82 -18.10 0.22
CA ALA A 91 9.48 -17.52 0.30
C ALA A 91 9.17 -16.82 1.65
N THR A 92 9.98 -17.04 2.67
CA THR A 92 9.78 -16.52 4.04
C THR A 92 10.79 -15.43 4.41
N GLY A 93 11.74 -15.12 3.51
CA GLY A 93 12.83 -14.18 3.78
C GLY A 93 13.85 -14.68 4.81
N SER A 94 13.96 -15.97 5.13
CA SER A 94 14.84 -16.46 6.19
C SER A 94 16.33 -16.20 5.90
N SER A 95 16.72 -16.27 4.62
CA SER A 95 18.10 -16.13 4.17
C SER A 95 18.45 -14.70 3.79
N VAL A 96 18.94 -13.95 4.77
CA VAL A 96 19.32 -12.54 4.59
C VAL A 96 20.48 -12.31 3.61
N TRP A 97 21.31 -13.32 3.33
CA TRP A 97 22.46 -13.21 2.42
C TRP A 97 22.10 -13.45 0.96
N GLY A 98 21.05 -14.24 0.70
CA GLY A 98 20.57 -14.48 -0.65
C GLY A 98 19.58 -13.43 -1.13
N THR A 99 18.99 -12.66 -0.20
CA THR A 99 18.05 -11.59 -0.51
C THR A 99 18.75 -10.35 -1.05
N GLN A 100 18.29 -9.87 -2.20
CA GLN A 100 18.75 -8.65 -2.83
C GLN A 100 17.60 -7.67 -2.97
N ILE A 101 17.77 -6.46 -2.45
CA ILE A 101 16.85 -5.34 -2.71
C ILE A 101 17.55 -4.45 -3.74
N SER A 102 16.82 -4.12 -4.80
CA SER A 102 17.29 -3.21 -5.84
C SER A 102 16.35 -2.02 -5.96
N MET A 103 16.92 -0.83 -6.12
CA MET A 103 16.18 0.42 -6.26
C MET A 103 16.85 1.29 -7.31
N ARG A 104 16.13 1.57 -8.40
CA ARG A 104 16.63 2.38 -9.54
C ARG A 104 18.07 2.04 -10.01
N GLY A 105 18.43 0.76 -9.98
CA GLY A 105 19.75 0.27 -10.41
C GLY A 105 20.82 0.14 -9.31
N PHE A 106 20.54 0.66 -8.11
CA PHE A 106 21.34 0.42 -6.91
C PHE A 106 20.90 -0.88 -6.23
N VAL A 107 21.82 -1.54 -5.50
CA VAL A 107 21.53 -2.83 -4.82
C VAL A 107 22.14 -2.88 -3.43
N THR A 108 21.59 -3.73 -2.55
CA THR A 108 22.04 -3.88 -1.16
C THR A 108 23.21 -4.85 -0.93
N ASN A 109 23.53 -5.73 -1.88
CA ASN A 109 24.45 -6.87 -1.67
C ASN A 109 25.81 -6.78 -2.39
N ARG A 110 26.20 -5.60 -2.89
CA ARG A 110 27.53 -5.38 -3.49
C ARG A 110 28.52 -4.88 -2.45
N ASP A 111 29.82 -5.03 -2.75
CA ASP A 111 30.93 -4.51 -1.91
C ASP A 111 30.78 -3.02 -1.58
N THR A 112 30.16 -2.26 -2.48
CA THR A 112 29.70 -0.89 -2.26
C THR A 112 28.18 -0.90 -2.08
N GLN A 113 27.72 -1.12 -0.86
CA GLN A 113 26.30 -0.98 -0.52
C GLN A 113 25.86 0.47 -0.78
N GLN A 114 24.92 0.65 -1.71
CA GLN A 114 24.45 1.97 -2.16
C GLN A 114 23.08 2.35 -1.59
N ILE A 115 22.37 1.37 -1.02
CA ILE A 115 21.08 1.55 -0.37
C ILE A 115 21.29 1.41 1.13
N GLY A 116 21.02 2.49 1.87
CA GLY A 116 20.93 2.48 3.32
C GLY A 116 19.58 1.92 3.76
N THR A 117 19.56 1.26 4.91
CA THR A 117 18.33 0.77 5.55
C THR A 117 18.24 1.35 6.95
N THR A 118 17.03 1.57 7.44
CA THR A 118 16.78 1.96 8.83
C THR A 118 15.74 1.02 9.42
N ILE A 119 15.82 0.84 10.74
CA ILE A 119 14.79 0.15 11.53
C ILE A 119 14.30 1.18 12.54
N ASP A 120 13.02 1.55 12.47
CA ASP A 120 12.42 2.60 13.30
C ASP A 120 13.21 3.92 13.30
N GLY A 121 13.79 4.28 12.15
CA GLY A 121 14.63 5.47 11.98
C GLY A 121 16.09 5.31 12.40
N LEU A 122 16.47 4.20 13.03
CA LEU A 122 17.88 3.94 13.37
C LEU A 122 18.63 3.34 12.17
N PRO A 123 19.78 3.89 11.77
CA PRO A 123 20.60 3.33 10.70
C PRO A 123 20.95 1.88 10.96
N ASN A 124 20.66 1.05 9.98
CA ASN A 124 20.93 -0.37 9.97
C ASN A 124 21.80 -0.68 8.74
N GLY A 125 22.88 -1.44 8.96
CA GLY A 125 23.73 -1.89 7.86
C GLY A 125 23.02 -2.95 7.00
N GLY A 126 23.70 -3.42 5.96
CA GLY A 126 23.17 -4.51 5.12
C GLY A 126 23.45 -5.91 5.67
N SER A 127 23.05 -6.90 4.91
CA SER A 127 23.38 -8.32 5.16
C SER A 127 24.82 -8.71 4.82
N GLY A 128 25.62 -7.77 4.30
CA GLY A 128 27.01 -8.01 3.96
C GLY A 128 27.94 -8.03 5.18
N TYR A 129 29.25 -8.17 4.91
CA TYR A 129 30.27 -8.22 5.96
C TYR A 129 30.51 -6.89 6.71
N GLY A 130 29.88 -5.80 6.27
CA GLY A 130 29.95 -4.48 6.92
C GLY A 130 29.16 -4.38 8.23
N GLY A 131 28.43 -5.43 8.62
CA GLY A 131 27.56 -5.44 9.80
C GLY A 131 26.13 -5.00 9.50
N GLY A 132 25.18 -5.40 10.35
CA GLY A 132 23.74 -5.19 10.15
C GLY A 132 22.99 -6.46 9.73
N SER A 133 21.78 -6.26 9.20
CA SER A 133 20.95 -7.30 8.59
C SER A 133 19.80 -6.67 7.82
N LEU A 134 19.14 -7.39 6.90
CA LEU A 134 17.83 -6.97 6.38
C LEU A 134 16.75 -6.94 7.48
N ALA A 135 15.65 -6.22 7.19
CA ALA A 135 14.59 -5.88 8.14
C ALA A 135 13.90 -7.10 8.77
N ASN A 136 13.77 -8.19 8.02
CA ASN A 136 13.18 -9.45 8.45
C ASN A 136 13.90 -10.14 9.63
N ARG A 137 15.07 -9.64 10.05
CA ARG A 137 15.77 -10.14 11.26
C ARG A 137 15.45 -9.35 12.52
N TYR A 138 14.79 -8.20 12.38
CA TYR A 138 14.47 -7.29 13.48
C TYR A 138 12.97 -7.17 13.73
N ILE A 139 12.16 -7.31 12.67
CA ILE A 139 10.71 -7.13 12.69
C ILE A 139 10.07 -8.33 11.98
N ASP A 140 8.91 -8.76 12.46
CA ASP A 140 8.04 -9.74 11.81
C ASP A 140 6.98 -9.01 10.96
N THR A 141 6.48 -9.66 9.90
CA THR A 141 5.35 -9.17 9.09
C THR A 141 4.12 -8.76 9.91
N LEU A 142 3.86 -9.41 11.04
CA LEU A 142 2.71 -9.09 11.90
C LEU A 142 2.91 -7.85 12.76
N ASP A 143 4.16 -7.47 13.05
CA ASP A 143 4.51 -6.30 13.84
C ASP A 143 4.91 -5.09 12.96
N LEU A 144 4.84 -5.25 11.64
CA LEU A 144 5.21 -4.23 10.66
C LEU A 144 4.10 -3.19 10.49
N GLU A 145 4.31 -1.97 11.00
CA GLU A 145 3.35 -0.87 10.83
C GLU A 145 3.35 -0.30 9.41
N THR A 146 4.53 0.02 8.90
CA THR A 146 4.70 0.59 7.56
C THR A 146 6.10 0.37 7.04
N VAL A 147 6.26 0.49 5.73
CA VAL A 147 7.55 0.53 5.06
C VAL A 147 7.63 1.83 4.28
N GLU A 148 8.76 2.51 4.42
CA GLU A 148 9.01 3.77 3.76
C GLU A 148 10.27 3.69 2.90
N VAL A 149 10.18 4.23 1.68
CA VAL A 149 11.28 4.27 0.74
C VAL A 149 11.49 5.71 0.28
N SER A 150 12.71 6.19 0.52
CA SER A 150 13.22 7.44 -0.03
C SER A 150 14.11 7.15 -1.24
N GLN A 151 13.77 7.73 -2.39
CA GLN A 151 14.51 7.58 -3.64
C GLN A 151 15.23 8.89 -3.96
N GLY A 152 16.54 8.92 -3.79
CA GLY A 152 17.37 10.10 -4.03
C GLY A 152 18.68 10.07 -3.24
N THR A 153 19.43 11.17 -3.27
CA THR A 153 20.75 11.31 -2.63
C THR A 153 20.68 11.71 -1.15
N ALA A 154 19.51 11.66 -0.51
CA ALA A 154 19.30 12.27 0.79
C ALA A 154 18.36 11.46 1.66
N ASP A 155 18.76 10.26 2.10
CA ASP A 155 18.21 9.66 3.32
C ASP A 155 19.03 8.47 3.83
N ILE A 156 19.22 8.43 5.15
CA ILE A 156 19.63 7.26 5.95
C ILE A 156 19.27 7.45 7.45
N SER A 157 18.68 8.59 7.85
CA SER A 157 18.17 8.96 9.19
C SER A 157 18.34 10.47 9.36
N SER A 158 17.24 11.25 9.39
CA SER A 158 17.21 12.64 9.87
C SER A 158 16.25 12.78 11.03
#